data_AF-A0A821BVI1-F1
#
_entry.id   AF-A0A821BVI1-F1
#
_cell.length_a   1.000
_cell.length_b   1.000
_cell.length_c   1.000
_cell.angle_alpha   90.00
_cell.angle_beta   90.00
_cell.angle_gamma   90.00
#
_symmetry.space_group_name_H-M   'P 1'
#
loop_
_entity.id
_entity.type
_entity.pdbx_description
1 polymer ?
#
loop_
_entity_poly.entity_id
_entity_poly.type
_entity_poly.pdbx_seq_one_letter_code
_entity_poly.pdbx_strand_id
1 'polypeptide(L)'
;KLNKTTTTTKYWKCVVNSCSAKIHTDVNGHLVKINDEHSHPSEKETIEVQCAKAKLSDATTAILPSEREMNSGINKARRAMTPTMPTTQLFDIPEPFTKTLHDDDFLIVDKMITRRQRILLFASREQLKMLLGADTILMDGTFSTCPSMFDQVYTIHAVKYDQSFPCVFGLLPNRLKTTYHFMFQELKSIAMQMQLNFTPKSIMSDFEPALITVIAAEFVGATHSSCYFHFTQAVYRAIQRVGLSTSYNNDNDIKHSCRKLMALALLPEPIIEDTYDELLAAMSIEIKNKLNDLLQ
;
A
#
# COMPACT_ATOMS: atom_id res chain seq x y z
N LYS A 1 -16.66 24.57 4.41
CA LYS A 1 -17.34 24.42 5.72
C LYS A 1 -17.64 25.79 6.32
N LEU A 2 -18.87 26.01 6.81
CA LEU A 2 -19.25 27.26 7.50
C LEU A 2 -18.38 27.44 8.76
N ASN A 3 -17.78 28.61 8.91
CA ASN A 3 -16.89 28.93 10.02
C ASN A 3 -17.56 29.85 11.04
N LYS A 4 -18.19 30.93 10.58
CA LYS A 4 -18.95 31.88 11.41
C LYS A 4 -20.00 32.62 10.59
N THR A 5 -21.02 33.14 11.24
CA THR A 5 -22.08 33.94 10.61
C THR A 5 -22.25 35.24 11.38
N THR A 6 -22.33 36.37 10.66
CA THR A 6 -22.75 37.67 11.17
C THR A 6 -24.14 38.01 10.64
N THR A 7 -24.74 39.11 11.11
CA THR A 7 -26.05 39.59 10.65
C THR A 7 -26.13 39.83 9.13
N THR A 8 -24.98 40.08 8.48
CA THR A 8 -24.91 40.43 7.07
C THR A 8 -24.08 39.46 6.22
N THR A 9 -23.27 38.58 6.82
CA THR A 9 -22.26 37.80 6.08
C THR A 9 -22.03 36.42 6.70
N LYS A 10 -21.94 35.39 5.86
CA LYS A 10 -21.50 34.05 6.22
C LYS A 10 -20.04 33.84 5.78
N TYR A 11 -19.22 33.33 6.69
CA TYR A 11 -17.79 33.09 6.48
C TYR A 11 -17.54 31.59 6.36
N TRP A 12 -16.85 31.19 5.31
CA TRP A 12 -16.58 29.80 4.99
C TRP A 12 -15.08 29.56 4.89
N LYS A 13 -14.64 28.38 5.31
CA LYS A 13 -13.27 27.90 5.15
C LYS A 13 -13.23 26.59 4.38
N CYS A 14 -12.12 26.31 3.71
CA CYS A 14 -11.88 25.01 3.09
C CYS A 14 -12.03 23.86 4.10
N VAL A 15 -12.47 22.70 3.63
CA VAL A 15 -12.60 21.47 4.44
C VAL A 15 -11.27 20.73 4.60
N VAL A 16 -10.31 20.96 3.70
CA VAL A 16 -8.98 20.35 3.75
C VAL A 16 -8.14 21.07 4.80
N ASN A 17 -7.66 20.32 5.81
CA ASN A 17 -6.96 20.89 6.96
C ASN A 17 -5.65 21.63 6.61
N SER A 18 -4.99 21.26 5.50
CA SER A 18 -3.78 21.92 5.00
C SER A 18 -4.06 23.13 4.11
N CYS A 19 -5.33 23.51 3.91
CA CYS A 19 -5.73 24.59 3.03
C CYS A 19 -6.22 25.83 3.81
N SER A 20 -5.67 27.00 3.50
CA SER A 20 -6.03 28.28 4.14
C SER A 20 -7.18 29.01 3.45
N ALA A 21 -7.64 28.55 2.29
CA ALA A 21 -8.65 29.22 1.46
C ALA A 21 -9.97 29.48 2.20
N LYS A 22 -10.50 30.69 2.04
CA LYS A 22 -11.72 31.18 2.69
C LYS A 22 -12.59 31.94 1.69
N ILE A 23 -13.90 31.83 1.85
CA ILE A 23 -14.84 32.64 1.08
C ILE A 23 -15.87 33.27 2.01
N HIS A 24 -16.39 34.43 1.62
CA HIS A 24 -17.47 35.11 2.30
C HIS A 24 -18.67 35.17 1.36
N THR A 25 -19.85 34.88 1.89
CA THR A 25 -21.11 35.05 1.17
C THR A 25 -22.03 35.99 1.93
N ASP A 26 -22.97 36.62 1.25
CA ASP A 26 -24.08 37.30 1.92
C ASP A 26 -25.01 36.26 2.60
N VAL A 27 -26.03 36.75 3.28
CA VAL A 27 -27.03 35.87 3.93
C VAL A 27 -27.82 35.01 2.93
N ASN A 28 -27.95 35.48 1.68
CA ASN A 28 -28.65 34.83 0.57
C ASN A 28 -27.77 33.84 -0.21
N GLY A 29 -26.47 33.74 0.13
CA GLY A 29 -25.53 32.81 -0.49
C GLY A 29 -24.76 33.36 -1.70
N HIS A 30 -24.91 34.64 -2.05
CA HIS A 30 -24.09 35.25 -3.10
C HIS A 30 -22.67 35.47 -2.61
N LEU A 31 -21.71 35.20 -3.50
CA LEU A 31 -20.29 35.37 -3.20
C LEU A 31 -19.95 36.85 -3.04
N VAL A 32 -19.46 37.22 -1.87
CA VAL A 32 -19.05 38.59 -1.54
C VAL A 32 -17.54 38.75 -1.64
N LYS A 33 -16.77 37.74 -1.23
CA LYS A 33 -15.31 37.80 -1.25
C LYS A 33 -14.67 36.41 -1.32
N ILE A 34 -13.58 36.29 -2.07
CA ILE A 34 -12.67 35.14 -2.04
C ILE A 34 -11.37 35.60 -1.40
N ASN A 35 -10.87 34.84 -0.43
CA ASN A 35 -9.58 35.05 0.20
C ASN A 35 -8.73 33.77 0.03
N ASP A 36 -7.53 33.96 -0.49
CA ASP A 36 -6.51 32.93 -0.74
C ASP A 36 -6.90 31.89 -1.80
N GLU A 37 -5.90 31.36 -2.50
CA GLU A 37 -6.07 30.28 -3.48
C GLU A 37 -5.99 28.90 -2.80
N HIS A 38 -6.61 27.91 -3.44
CA HIS A 38 -6.54 26.53 -2.95
C HIS A 38 -5.17 25.91 -3.23
N SER A 39 -4.54 25.38 -2.19
CA SER A 39 -3.27 24.64 -2.25
C SER A 39 -3.42 23.17 -2.68
N HIS A 40 -4.59 22.79 -3.18
CA HIS A 40 -4.90 21.42 -3.57
C HIS A 40 -5.84 21.41 -4.79
N PRO A 41 -5.78 20.36 -5.64
CA PRO A 41 -6.73 20.18 -6.72
C PRO A 41 -8.15 19.96 -6.18
N SER A 42 -9.15 20.24 -7.02
CA SER A 42 -10.55 19.96 -6.70
C SER A 42 -10.87 18.47 -6.88
N GLU A 43 -11.43 17.85 -5.84
CA GLU A 43 -11.97 16.50 -5.92
C GLU A 43 -13.39 16.54 -6.50
N LYS A 44 -13.48 16.57 -7.83
CA LYS A 44 -14.74 16.75 -8.56
C LYS A 44 -15.81 15.72 -8.15
N GLU A 45 -15.44 14.46 -8.01
CA GLU A 45 -16.35 13.37 -7.62
C GLU A 45 -16.92 13.57 -6.21
N THR A 46 -16.07 13.91 -5.24
CA THR A 46 -16.47 14.21 -3.85
C THR A 46 -17.44 15.41 -3.81
N ILE A 47 -17.16 16.43 -4.60
CA ILE A 47 -18.00 17.64 -4.70
C ILE A 47 -19.35 17.31 -5.33
N GLU A 48 -19.37 16.52 -6.41
CA GLU A 48 -20.61 16.09 -7.07
C GLU A 48 -21.51 15.27 -6.14
N VAL A 49 -20.93 14.33 -5.37
CA VAL A 49 -21.67 13.55 -4.36
C VAL A 49 -22.23 14.46 -3.26
N GLN A 50 -21.45 15.43 -2.79
CA GLN A 50 -21.92 16.38 -1.77
C GLN A 50 -23.01 17.31 -2.30
N CYS A 51 -22.88 17.80 -3.53
CA CYS A 51 -23.92 18.60 -4.20
C CYS A 51 -25.21 17.80 -4.42
N ALA A 52 -25.10 16.51 -4.78
CA ALA A 52 -26.26 15.62 -4.88
C ALA A 52 -26.94 15.41 -3.52
N LYS A 53 -26.14 15.18 -2.45
CA LYS A 53 -26.64 15.11 -1.06
C LYS A 53 -27.34 16.38 -0.61
N ALA A 54 -26.82 17.56 -0.95
CA ALA A 54 -27.42 18.85 -0.58
C ALA A 54 -28.71 19.18 -1.35
N LYS A 55 -28.94 18.53 -2.50
CA LYS A 55 -30.17 18.67 -3.31
C LYS A 55 -31.29 17.72 -2.87
N LEU A 56 -30.98 16.72 -2.04
CA LEU A 56 -31.98 15.82 -1.46
C LEU A 56 -32.70 16.57 -0.33
N SER A 57 -34.03 16.46 -0.28
CA SER A 57 -34.81 17.11 0.78
C SER A 57 -34.48 16.51 2.15
N ASP A 58 -34.62 17.27 3.24
CA ASP A 58 -34.40 16.76 4.61
C ASP A 58 -35.23 15.49 4.91
N ALA A 59 -36.42 15.38 4.31
CA ALA A 59 -37.26 14.19 4.39
C ALA A 59 -36.65 12.98 3.64
N THR A 60 -35.97 13.20 2.51
CA THR A 60 -35.29 12.14 1.75
C THR A 60 -34.00 11.68 2.45
N THR A 61 -33.26 12.62 3.06
CA THR A 61 -32.04 12.33 3.81
C THR A 61 -32.32 11.52 5.09
N ALA A 62 -33.50 11.71 5.70
CA ALA A 62 -33.95 10.94 6.86
C ALA A 62 -34.41 9.50 6.54
N ILE A 63 -34.77 9.22 5.29
CA ILE A 63 -35.24 7.89 4.82
C ILE A 63 -34.08 7.08 4.23
N LEU A 64 -33.01 7.72 3.79
CA LEU A 64 -31.84 7.04 3.25
C LEU A 64 -31.07 6.32 4.37
N PRO A 65 -30.76 5.02 4.20
CA PRO A 65 -29.89 4.32 5.13
C PRO A 65 -28.55 5.04 5.24
N SER A 66 -27.99 5.09 6.44
CA SER A 66 -26.66 5.61 6.67
C SER A 66 -25.64 4.88 5.79
N GLU A 67 -24.49 5.50 5.53
CA GLU A 67 -23.40 4.87 4.78
C GLU A 67 -22.99 3.52 5.38
N ARG A 68 -23.04 3.42 6.72
CA ARG A 68 -22.82 2.17 7.45
C ARG A 68 -23.88 1.11 7.13
N GLU A 69 -25.15 1.48 7.07
CA GLU A 69 -26.26 0.57 6.75
C GLU A 69 -26.24 0.16 5.28
N MET A 70 -25.91 1.07 4.36
CA MET A 70 -25.69 0.76 2.95
C MET A 70 -24.54 -0.24 2.79
N ASN A 71 -23.38 0.03 3.40
CA ASN A 71 -22.24 -0.88 3.39
C ASN A 71 -22.57 -2.23 4.04
N SER A 72 -23.34 -2.23 5.13
CA SER A 72 -23.84 -3.45 5.78
C SER A 72 -24.75 -4.25 4.85
N GLY A 73 -25.69 -3.60 4.17
CA GLY A 73 -26.60 -4.21 3.20
C GLY A 73 -25.85 -4.84 2.03
N ILE A 74 -24.89 -4.10 1.44
CA ILE A 74 -24.00 -4.61 0.38
C ILE A 74 -23.21 -5.82 0.87
N ASN A 75 -22.60 -5.73 2.06
CA ASN A 75 -21.84 -6.84 2.62
C ASN A 75 -22.70 -8.06 2.94
N LYS A 76 -23.96 -7.87 3.35
CA LYS A 76 -24.92 -8.95 3.60
C LYS A 76 -25.34 -9.64 2.30
N ALA A 77 -25.62 -8.86 1.25
CA ALA A 77 -25.93 -9.40 -0.08
C ALA A 77 -24.73 -10.19 -0.64
N ARG A 78 -23.50 -9.65 -0.52
CA ARG A 78 -22.28 -10.35 -0.92
C ARG A 78 -22.09 -11.67 -0.16
N ARG A 79 -22.26 -11.67 1.17
CA ARG A 79 -22.16 -12.89 2.00
C ARG A 79 -23.17 -13.96 1.62
N ALA A 80 -24.37 -13.59 1.18
CA ALA A 80 -25.36 -14.56 0.71
C ALA A 80 -24.91 -15.29 -0.58
N MET A 81 -23.99 -14.69 -1.34
CA MET A 81 -23.44 -15.24 -2.58
C MET A 81 -22.01 -15.79 -2.43
N THR A 82 -21.39 -15.63 -1.25
CA THR A 82 -20.01 -16.06 -1.01
C THR A 82 -20.00 -17.30 -0.11
N PRO A 83 -19.22 -18.34 -0.44
CA PRO A 83 -19.06 -19.51 0.42
C PRO A 83 -18.53 -19.13 1.81
N THR A 84 -18.82 -19.96 2.81
CA THR A 84 -18.22 -19.84 4.13
C THR A 84 -16.70 -19.93 4.02
N MET A 85 -16.00 -18.99 4.68
CA MET A 85 -14.54 -19.01 4.70
C MET A 85 -14.02 -20.33 5.29
N PRO A 86 -13.08 -21.01 4.60
CA PRO A 86 -12.50 -22.22 5.14
C PRO A 86 -11.63 -21.92 6.38
N THR A 87 -11.44 -22.93 7.22
CA THR A 87 -10.59 -22.83 8.43
C THR A 87 -9.18 -23.39 8.20
N THR A 88 -9.00 -24.17 7.14
CA THR A 88 -7.71 -24.75 6.75
C THR A 88 -7.44 -24.46 5.28
N GLN A 89 -6.23 -24.75 4.79
CA GLN A 89 -5.90 -24.60 3.38
C GLN A 89 -6.38 -25.79 2.50
N LEU A 90 -6.92 -26.83 3.13
CA LEU A 90 -7.51 -28.00 2.47
C LEU A 90 -8.99 -27.72 2.17
N PHE A 91 -9.24 -27.04 1.06
CA PHE A 91 -10.58 -26.72 0.59
C PHE A 91 -10.61 -26.70 -0.94
N ASP A 92 -11.75 -26.99 -1.52
CA ASP A 92 -11.93 -26.85 -2.97
C ASP A 92 -12.24 -25.40 -3.31
N ILE A 93 -11.63 -24.89 -4.37
CA ILE A 93 -11.93 -23.55 -4.89
C ILE A 93 -13.08 -23.72 -5.89
N PRO A 94 -14.25 -23.11 -5.64
CA PRO A 94 -15.34 -23.16 -6.61
C PRO A 94 -14.91 -22.54 -7.95
N GLU A 95 -15.31 -23.17 -9.06
CA GLU A 95 -14.95 -22.77 -10.44
C GLU A 95 -15.13 -21.25 -10.72
N PRO A 96 -16.19 -20.56 -10.25
CA PRO A 96 -16.33 -19.12 -10.49
C PRO A 96 -15.19 -18.27 -9.92
N PHE A 97 -14.43 -18.77 -8.94
CA PHE A 97 -13.28 -18.09 -8.35
C PHE A 97 -11.95 -18.48 -9.01
N THR A 98 -11.94 -19.45 -9.92
CA THR A 98 -10.76 -19.84 -10.70
C THR A 98 -10.67 -19.09 -12.03
N LYS A 99 -11.70 -18.31 -12.38
CA LYS A 99 -11.84 -17.65 -13.68
C LYS A 99 -12.04 -16.14 -13.56
N THR A 100 -11.81 -15.43 -14.66
CA THR A 100 -12.11 -14.01 -14.82
C THR A 100 -13.60 -13.78 -15.10
N LEU A 101 -14.03 -12.52 -15.15
CA LEU A 101 -15.40 -12.15 -15.56
C LEU A 101 -15.72 -12.51 -17.02
N HIS A 102 -14.69 -12.80 -17.82
CA HIS A 102 -14.82 -13.24 -19.21
C HIS A 102 -14.67 -14.75 -19.38
N ASP A 103 -14.70 -15.51 -18.28
CA ASP A 103 -14.56 -16.98 -18.24
C ASP A 103 -13.17 -17.51 -18.65
N ASP A 104 -12.17 -16.63 -18.75
CA ASP A 104 -10.76 -17.02 -18.92
C ASP A 104 -10.16 -17.52 -17.61
N ASP A 105 -9.16 -18.41 -17.68
CA ASP A 105 -8.42 -18.89 -16.51
C ASP A 105 -7.75 -17.73 -15.74
N PHE A 106 -7.92 -17.75 -14.42
CA PHE A 106 -7.34 -16.77 -13.51
C PHE A 106 -6.50 -17.42 -12.41
N LEU A 107 -6.90 -18.59 -11.89
CA LEU A 107 -6.08 -19.39 -10.98
C LEU A 107 -5.02 -20.15 -11.80
N ILE A 108 -3.78 -19.68 -11.74
CA ILE A 108 -2.67 -20.21 -12.55
C ILE A 108 -1.80 -21.22 -11.80
N VAL A 109 -1.81 -21.19 -10.47
CA VAL A 109 -1.11 -22.16 -9.63
C VAL A 109 -1.99 -22.50 -8.44
N ASP A 110 -2.17 -23.80 -8.23
CA ASP A 110 -2.80 -24.37 -7.05
C ASP A 110 -2.02 -25.62 -6.63
N LYS A 111 -1.09 -25.46 -5.68
CA LYS A 111 -0.18 -26.54 -5.30
C LYS A 111 0.08 -26.61 -3.80
N MET A 112 0.22 -27.83 -3.30
CA MET A 112 0.67 -28.10 -1.94
C MET A 112 2.21 -28.09 -1.89
N ILE A 113 2.81 -27.15 -1.18
CA ILE A 113 4.24 -27.10 -0.85
C ILE A 113 4.58 -28.17 0.20
N THR A 114 3.69 -28.37 1.17
CA THR A 114 3.77 -29.48 2.15
C THR A 114 2.38 -30.05 2.39
N ARG A 115 2.22 -31.08 3.23
CA ARG A 115 0.91 -31.69 3.53
C ARG A 115 -0.16 -30.70 4.04
N ARG A 116 0.24 -29.54 4.56
CA ARG A 116 -0.67 -28.52 5.11
C ARG A 116 -0.42 -27.11 4.59
N GLN A 117 0.53 -26.93 3.68
CA GLN A 117 0.88 -25.64 3.12
C GLN A 117 0.62 -25.65 1.62
N ARG A 118 -0.30 -24.80 1.20
CA ARG A 118 -0.78 -24.59 -0.16
C ARG A 118 -0.34 -23.21 -0.60
N ILE A 119 -0.01 -23.07 -1.87
CA ILE A 119 0.18 -21.78 -2.51
C ILE A 119 -0.83 -21.67 -3.64
N LEU A 120 -1.48 -20.51 -3.71
CA LEU A 120 -2.40 -20.17 -4.78
C LEU A 120 -1.88 -18.93 -5.48
N LEU A 121 -1.71 -18.97 -6.80
CA LEU A 121 -1.37 -17.78 -7.59
C LEU A 121 -2.46 -17.51 -8.61
N PHE A 122 -2.81 -16.24 -8.76
CA PHE A 122 -3.83 -15.76 -9.65
C PHE A 122 -3.28 -14.69 -10.58
N ALA A 123 -3.52 -14.83 -11.87
CA ALA A 123 -3.21 -13.84 -12.90
C ALA A 123 -3.94 -14.18 -14.19
N SER A 124 -4.38 -13.17 -14.94
CA SER A 124 -4.81 -13.36 -16.33
C SER A 124 -3.60 -13.54 -17.26
N ARG A 125 -3.87 -14.05 -18.47
CA ARG A 125 -2.84 -14.20 -19.51
C ARG A 125 -2.18 -12.87 -19.87
N GLU A 126 -2.95 -11.78 -19.92
CA GLU A 126 -2.49 -10.42 -20.22
C GLU A 126 -1.60 -9.88 -19.10
N GLN A 127 -2.01 -10.10 -17.85
CA GLN A 127 -1.21 -9.73 -16.68
C GLN A 127 0.13 -10.48 -16.65
N LEU A 128 0.12 -11.77 -16.96
CA LEU A 128 1.35 -12.56 -17.08
C LEU A 128 2.26 -12.01 -18.20
N LYS A 129 1.73 -11.76 -19.40
CA LYS A 129 2.52 -11.15 -20.49
C LYS A 129 3.12 -9.81 -20.06
N MET A 130 2.36 -9.00 -19.31
CA MET A 130 2.83 -7.72 -18.81
C MET A 130 4.00 -7.89 -17.83
N LEU A 131 3.83 -8.77 -16.83
CA LEU A 131 4.83 -9.05 -15.81
C LEU A 131 6.10 -9.66 -16.37
N LEU A 132 5.96 -10.73 -17.15
CA LEU A 132 7.09 -11.51 -17.64
C LEU A 132 7.95 -10.71 -18.61
N GLY A 133 7.37 -9.75 -19.33
CA GLY A 133 8.08 -8.81 -20.21
C GLY A 133 8.41 -7.46 -19.58
N ALA A 134 8.40 -7.34 -18.24
CA ALA A 134 8.76 -6.10 -17.55
C ALA A 134 10.25 -6.07 -17.17
N ASP A 135 10.89 -4.91 -17.38
CA ASP A 135 12.27 -4.68 -16.93
C ASP A 135 12.34 -4.42 -15.42
N THR A 136 11.28 -3.86 -14.84
CA THR A 136 11.20 -3.55 -13.41
C THR A 136 9.95 -4.19 -12.81
N ILE A 137 10.12 -4.91 -11.70
CA ILE A 137 9.02 -5.48 -10.93
C ILE A 137 9.04 -4.98 -9.49
N LEU A 138 7.85 -4.78 -8.92
CA LEU A 138 7.67 -4.42 -7.52
C LEU A 138 6.90 -5.53 -6.83
N MET A 139 7.24 -5.83 -5.57
CA MET A 139 6.60 -6.89 -4.83
C MET A 139 6.26 -6.44 -3.42
N ASP A 140 5.02 -6.74 -2.99
CA ASP A 140 4.50 -6.30 -1.70
C ASP A 140 3.61 -7.38 -1.06
N GLY A 141 3.76 -7.54 0.25
CA GLY A 141 3.02 -8.49 1.07
C GLY A 141 2.04 -7.77 2.01
N THR A 142 0.74 -8.05 1.86
CA THR A 142 -0.31 -7.50 2.72
C THR A 142 -0.84 -8.54 3.72
N PHE A 143 -0.87 -8.17 5.00
CA PHE A 143 -1.22 -9.07 6.11
C PHE A 143 -2.65 -8.88 6.63
N SER A 144 -3.12 -7.64 6.73
CA SER A 144 -4.39 -7.28 7.40
C SER A 144 -5.63 -7.81 6.69
N THR A 145 -5.52 -8.09 5.38
CA THR A 145 -6.59 -8.61 4.53
C THR A 145 -6.42 -10.10 4.22
N CYS A 146 -5.39 -10.75 4.77
CA CYS A 146 -5.09 -12.14 4.47
C CYS A 146 -6.06 -13.08 5.21
N PRO A 147 -6.64 -14.09 4.54
CA PRO A 147 -7.38 -15.15 5.21
C PRO A 147 -6.51 -15.83 6.27
N SER A 148 -7.07 -16.14 7.44
CA SER A 148 -6.31 -16.60 8.62
C SER A 148 -5.53 -17.90 8.43
N MET A 149 -5.84 -18.66 7.39
CA MET A 149 -5.12 -19.88 7.03
C MET A 149 -3.88 -19.61 6.19
N PHE A 150 -3.66 -18.40 5.67
CA PHE A 150 -2.46 -17.98 4.95
C PHE A 150 -1.75 -16.87 5.73
N ASP A 151 -0.43 -16.75 5.56
CA ASP A 151 0.35 -15.74 6.28
C ASP A 151 0.28 -14.38 5.58
N GLN A 152 0.13 -14.34 4.25
CA GLN A 152 0.08 -13.11 3.49
C GLN A 152 -0.65 -13.25 2.14
N VAL A 153 -1.27 -12.14 1.74
CA VAL A 153 -1.60 -11.87 0.34
C VAL A 153 -0.39 -11.20 -0.27
N TYR A 154 0.20 -11.80 -1.29
CA TYR A 154 1.37 -11.29 -1.96
C TYR A 154 1.00 -10.74 -3.33
N THR A 155 1.54 -9.60 -3.72
CA THR A 155 1.28 -9.01 -5.04
C THR A 155 2.59 -8.73 -5.76
N ILE A 156 2.64 -9.09 -7.04
CA ILE A 156 3.76 -8.80 -7.93
C ILE A 156 3.25 -7.87 -9.01
N HIS A 157 3.91 -6.72 -9.12
CA HIS A 157 3.56 -5.65 -10.03
C HIS A 157 4.61 -5.51 -11.12
N ALA A 158 4.15 -5.22 -12.33
CA ALA A 158 5.00 -4.79 -13.43
C ALA A 158 5.05 -3.26 -13.46
N VAL A 159 6.24 -2.69 -13.65
CA VAL A 159 6.35 -1.26 -13.98
C VAL A 159 6.42 -1.11 -15.50
N LYS A 160 5.42 -0.43 -16.06
CA LYS A 160 5.40 -0.02 -17.47
C LYS A 160 4.84 1.40 -17.58
N TYR A 161 5.37 2.18 -18.51
CA TYR A 161 4.92 3.57 -18.73
C TYR A 161 4.93 4.41 -17.45
N ASP A 162 5.95 4.23 -16.60
CA ASP A 162 6.09 4.88 -15.29
C ASP A 162 4.91 4.64 -14.32
N GLN A 163 4.15 3.58 -14.54
CA GLN A 163 3.05 3.14 -13.69
C GLN A 163 3.25 1.71 -13.22
N SER A 164 2.75 1.43 -12.02
CA SER A 164 2.75 0.09 -11.42
C SER A 164 1.42 -0.60 -11.70
N PHE A 165 1.47 -1.79 -12.28
CA PHE A 165 0.29 -2.61 -12.56
C PHE A 165 0.36 -3.91 -11.77
N PRO A 166 -0.64 -4.25 -10.94
CA PRO A 166 -0.67 -5.54 -10.26
C PRO A 166 -0.95 -6.65 -11.29
N CYS A 167 -0.06 -7.62 -11.35
CA CYS A 167 -0.11 -8.67 -12.36
C CYS A 167 -0.35 -10.06 -11.77
N VAL A 168 0.28 -10.37 -10.63
CA VAL A 168 0.10 -11.65 -9.95
C VAL A 168 -0.34 -11.40 -8.52
N PHE A 169 -1.37 -12.12 -8.09
CA PHE A 169 -1.86 -12.14 -6.71
C PHE A 169 -1.62 -13.53 -6.14
N GLY A 170 -0.99 -13.62 -4.99
CA GLY A 170 -0.63 -14.88 -4.35
C GLY A 170 -1.21 -15.00 -2.95
N LEU A 171 -1.70 -16.18 -2.59
CA LEU A 171 -1.92 -16.56 -1.19
C LEU A 171 -0.77 -17.46 -0.77
N LEU A 172 0.12 -16.92 0.05
CA LEU A 172 1.33 -17.61 0.47
C LEU A 172 1.16 -18.18 1.88
N PRO A 173 1.53 -19.45 2.11
CA PRO A 173 1.28 -20.12 3.39
C PRO A 173 2.26 -19.68 4.49
N ASN A 174 3.39 -19.08 4.13
CA ASN A 174 4.41 -18.58 5.05
C ASN A 174 5.42 -17.67 4.31
N ARG A 175 6.38 -17.12 5.06
CA ARG A 175 7.47 -16.25 4.61
C ARG A 175 8.84 -16.95 4.55
N LEU A 176 8.84 -18.24 4.21
CA LEU A 176 10.06 -19.04 4.14
C LEU A 176 10.71 -18.94 2.75
N LYS A 177 12.03 -19.07 2.69
CA LYS A 177 12.80 -19.13 1.44
C LYS A 177 12.24 -20.17 0.46
N THR A 178 11.85 -21.34 0.97
CA THR A 178 11.27 -22.44 0.18
C THR A 178 9.97 -22.03 -0.52
N THR A 179 9.13 -21.22 0.13
CA THR A 179 7.86 -20.76 -0.44
C THR A 179 8.07 -19.75 -1.56
N TYR A 180 8.94 -18.76 -1.37
CA TYR A 180 9.27 -17.82 -2.45
C TYR A 180 9.98 -18.49 -3.61
N HIS A 181 10.92 -19.39 -3.31
CA HIS A 181 11.61 -20.16 -4.34
C HIS A 181 10.59 -20.93 -5.19
N PHE A 182 9.68 -21.65 -4.54
CA PHE A 182 8.60 -22.36 -5.23
C PHE A 182 7.74 -21.42 -6.09
N MET A 183 7.31 -20.28 -5.55
CA MET A 183 6.54 -19.27 -6.29
C MET A 183 7.27 -18.81 -7.57
N PHE A 184 8.55 -18.45 -7.48
CA PHE A 184 9.31 -18.00 -8.64
C PHE A 184 9.57 -19.12 -9.66
N GLN A 185 9.79 -20.35 -9.20
CA GLN A 185 9.94 -21.52 -10.09
C GLN A 185 8.66 -21.78 -10.89
N GLU A 186 7.49 -21.67 -10.26
CA GLU A 186 6.20 -21.78 -10.96
C GLU A 186 6.02 -20.66 -11.99
N LEU A 187 6.33 -19.40 -11.64
CA LEU A 187 6.25 -18.27 -12.57
C LEU A 187 7.22 -18.42 -13.76
N LYS A 188 8.43 -18.92 -13.53
CA LYS A 188 9.40 -19.22 -14.59
C LYS A 188 8.94 -20.37 -15.50
N SER A 189 8.34 -21.41 -14.92
CA SER A 189 7.76 -22.52 -15.69
C SER A 189 6.63 -22.01 -16.60
N ILE A 190 5.74 -21.16 -16.07
CA ILE A 190 4.70 -20.49 -16.85
C ILE A 190 5.30 -19.63 -17.96
N ALA A 191 6.36 -18.86 -17.67
CA ALA A 191 7.04 -18.06 -18.68
C ALA A 191 7.58 -18.92 -19.83
N MET A 192 8.21 -20.06 -19.52
CA MET A 192 8.70 -21.01 -20.51
C MET A 192 7.55 -21.58 -21.36
N GLN A 193 6.43 -21.96 -20.74
CA GLN A 193 5.23 -22.43 -21.46
C GLN A 193 4.64 -21.35 -22.39
N MET A 194 4.71 -20.09 -21.98
CA MET A 194 4.28 -18.94 -22.77
C MET A 194 5.31 -18.47 -23.80
N GLN A 195 6.48 -19.12 -23.89
CA GLN A 195 7.61 -18.71 -24.74
C GLN A 195 8.09 -17.28 -24.45
N LEU A 196 8.08 -16.90 -23.18
CA LEU A 196 8.56 -15.63 -22.66
C LEU A 196 9.73 -15.85 -21.70
N ASN A 197 10.61 -14.86 -21.59
CA ASN A 197 11.72 -14.88 -20.66
C ASN A 197 11.39 -14.03 -19.43
N PHE A 198 11.33 -14.65 -18.26
CA PHE A 198 11.13 -13.92 -17.01
C PHE A 198 12.48 -13.44 -16.44
N THR A 199 12.98 -12.33 -16.97
CA THR A 199 14.30 -11.79 -16.63
C THR A 199 14.21 -10.29 -16.33
N PRO A 200 13.58 -9.89 -15.22
CA PRO A 200 13.56 -8.50 -14.79
C PRO A 200 15.00 -8.01 -14.53
N LYS A 201 15.26 -6.74 -14.83
CA LYS A 201 16.54 -6.07 -14.57
C LYS A 201 16.57 -5.43 -13.19
N SER A 202 15.43 -4.94 -12.72
CA SER A 202 15.27 -4.30 -11.41
C SER A 202 14.11 -4.91 -10.64
N ILE A 203 14.35 -5.18 -9.36
CA ILE A 203 13.38 -5.82 -8.48
C ILE A 203 13.33 -5.00 -7.19
N MET A 204 12.17 -4.45 -6.86
CA MET A 204 11.95 -3.80 -5.57
C MET A 204 11.02 -4.61 -4.69
N SER A 205 11.38 -4.77 -3.43
CA SER A 205 10.52 -5.45 -2.45
C SER A 205 10.68 -4.89 -1.05
N ASP A 206 9.88 -5.41 -0.14
CA ASP A 206 10.06 -5.22 1.30
C ASP A 206 11.37 -5.84 1.80
N PHE A 207 11.78 -5.39 2.99
CA PHE A 207 13.01 -5.83 3.65
C PHE A 207 12.81 -7.19 4.32
N GLU A 208 12.57 -8.22 3.50
CA GLU A 208 12.41 -9.59 3.99
C GLU A 208 13.61 -10.47 3.60
N PRO A 209 14.47 -10.87 4.57
CA PRO A 209 15.72 -11.58 4.26
C PRO A 209 15.55 -12.87 3.47
N ALA A 210 14.44 -13.60 3.72
CA ALA A 210 14.12 -14.81 3.01
C ALA A 210 13.87 -14.53 1.51
N LEU A 211 13.02 -13.55 1.22
CA LEU A 211 12.72 -13.12 -0.14
C LEU A 211 13.97 -12.59 -0.85
N ILE A 212 14.75 -11.71 -0.21
CA ILE A 212 15.97 -11.12 -0.79
C ILE A 212 16.97 -12.22 -1.20
N THR A 213 17.17 -13.22 -0.33
CA THR A 213 18.05 -14.35 -0.64
C THR A 213 17.58 -15.10 -1.88
N VAL A 214 16.26 -15.33 -1.99
CA VAL A 214 15.68 -16.08 -3.11
C VAL A 214 15.75 -15.25 -4.39
N ILE A 215 15.48 -13.95 -4.34
CA ILE A 215 15.60 -13.06 -5.50
C ILE A 215 17.02 -13.13 -6.08
N ALA A 216 18.05 -13.04 -5.22
CA ALA A 216 19.44 -13.12 -5.65
C ALA A 216 19.80 -14.47 -6.31
N ALA A 217 19.21 -15.57 -5.82
CA ALA A 217 19.41 -16.89 -6.39
C ALA A 217 18.64 -17.12 -7.70
N GLU A 218 17.42 -16.58 -7.79
CA GLU A 218 16.52 -16.78 -8.92
C GLU A 218 16.81 -15.83 -10.09
N PHE A 219 17.15 -14.58 -9.83
CA PHE A 219 17.30 -13.54 -10.86
C PHE A 219 18.73 -13.01 -10.87
N VAL A 220 19.67 -13.88 -11.26
CA VAL A 220 21.08 -13.52 -11.37
C VAL A 220 21.26 -12.36 -12.35
N GLY A 221 21.89 -11.28 -11.88
CA GLY A 221 22.11 -10.07 -12.67
C GLY A 221 21.03 -8.99 -12.52
N ALA A 222 19.89 -9.30 -11.87
CA ALA A 222 18.92 -8.28 -11.50
C ALA A 222 19.42 -7.46 -10.31
N THR A 223 19.21 -6.15 -10.35
CA THR A 223 19.43 -5.28 -9.19
C THR A 223 18.24 -5.37 -8.24
N HIS A 224 18.48 -5.81 -7.02
CA HIS A 224 17.48 -5.73 -5.95
C HIS A 224 17.59 -4.38 -5.22
N SER A 225 16.45 -3.79 -4.89
CA SER A 225 16.37 -2.62 -4.02
C SER A 225 15.27 -2.80 -3.01
N SER A 226 15.49 -2.32 -1.79
CA SER A 226 14.46 -2.35 -0.75
C SER A 226 13.58 -1.11 -0.85
N CYS A 227 12.29 -1.26 -0.55
CA CYS A 227 11.36 -0.15 -0.60
C CYS A 227 11.67 0.90 0.48
N TYR A 228 11.95 2.14 0.07
CA TYR A 228 12.23 3.26 0.97
C TYR A 228 11.08 3.54 1.96
N PHE A 229 9.83 3.41 1.50
CA PHE A 229 8.66 3.57 2.37
C PHE A 229 8.69 2.58 3.53
N HIS A 230 8.93 1.29 3.25
CA HIS A 230 9.03 0.27 4.28
C HIS A 230 10.25 0.45 5.18
N PHE A 231 11.38 0.91 4.63
CA PHE A 231 12.55 1.29 5.43
C PHE A 231 12.23 2.42 6.43
N THR A 232 11.64 3.53 5.97
CA THR A 232 11.29 4.65 6.88
C THR A 232 10.27 4.24 7.94
N GLN A 233 9.32 3.35 7.59
CA GLN A 233 8.42 2.76 8.58
C GLN A 233 9.15 1.91 9.61
N ALA A 234 10.11 1.07 9.19
CA ALA A 234 10.89 0.23 10.09
C ALA A 234 11.68 1.10 11.08
N VAL A 235 12.34 2.15 10.60
CA VAL A 235 13.04 3.13 11.45
C VAL A 235 12.05 3.80 12.42
N TYR A 236 10.86 4.19 11.97
CA TYR A 236 9.86 4.77 12.87
C TYR A 236 9.36 3.79 13.94
N ARG A 237 9.13 2.52 13.59
CA ARG A 237 8.79 1.48 14.57
C ARG A 237 9.93 1.27 15.57
N ALA A 238 11.18 1.37 15.14
CA ALA A 238 12.33 1.31 16.02
C ALA A 238 12.35 2.51 16.99
N ILE A 239 12.11 3.73 16.51
CA ILE A 239 11.93 4.95 17.34
C ILE A 239 10.87 4.72 18.42
N GLN A 240 9.75 4.09 18.07
CA GLN A 240 8.70 3.74 19.03
C GLN A 240 9.18 2.73 20.07
N ARG A 241 9.87 1.67 19.62
CA ARG A 241 10.40 0.59 20.46
C ARG A 241 11.39 1.10 21.50
N VAL A 242 12.28 2.02 21.13
CA VAL A 242 13.27 2.61 22.04
C VAL A 242 12.70 3.74 22.91
N GLY A 243 11.39 3.98 22.86
CA GLY A 243 10.70 4.97 23.68
C GLY A 243 10.98 6.43 23.29
N LEU A 244 11.39 6.69 22.05
CA LEU A 244 11.64 8.04 21.54
C LEU A 244 10.41 8.70 20.91
N SER A 245 9.24 8.04 20.88
CA SER A 245 8.01 8.56 20.26
C SER A 245 7.64 9.98 20.72
N THR A 246 7.72 10.25 22.03
CA THR A 246 7.36 11.55 22.59
C THR A 246 8.37 12.62 22.17
N SER A 247 9.66 12.34 22.32
CA SER A 247 10.75 13.23 21.92
C SER A 247 10.69 13.51 20.40
N TYR A 248 10.51 12.49 19.57
CA TYR A 248 10.37 12.65 18.11
C TYR A 248 9.20 13.56 17.69
N ASN A 249 8.10 13.59 18.47
CA ASN A 249 6.95 14.42 18.14
C ASN A 249 7.06 15.86 18.68
N ASN A 250 7.81 16.07 19.76
CA ASN A 250 7.85 17.35 20.48
C ASN A 250 9.18 18.10 20.34
N ASP A 251 10.26 17.43 19.96
CA ASP A 251 11.60 17.98 19.78
C ASP A 251 11.99 17.95 18.29
N ASN A 252 12.18 19.14 17.72
CA ASN A 252 12.51 19.28 16.30
C ASN A 252 13.92 18.77 15.97
N ASP A 253 14.88 18.87 16.88
CA ASP A 253 16.26 18.44 16.66
C ASP A 253 16.35 16.92 16.63
N ILE A 254 15.62 16.25 17.55
CA ILE A 254 15.50 14.80 17.56
C ILE A 254 14.77 14.31 16.31
N LYS A 255 13.64 14.93 15.97
CA LYS A 255 12.90 14.62 14.76
C LYS A 255 13.74 14.78 13.50
N HIS A 256 14.51 15.87 13.42
CA HIS A 256 15.37 16.15 12.27
C HIS A 256 16.51 15.13 12.19
N SER A 257 17.15 14.79 13.30
CA SER A 257 18.20 13.77 13.37
C SER A 257 17.69 12.39 12.91
N CYS A 258 16.53 11.95 13.39
CA CYS A 258 15.90 10.71 12.94
C CYS A 258 15.56 10.73 11.44
N ARG A 259 15.12 11.87 10.90
CA ARG A 259 14.85 12.02 9.47
C ARG A 259 16.12 12.04 8.62
N LYS A 260 17.22 12.58 9.12
CA LYS A 260 18.52 12.50 8.43
C LYS A 260 19.00 11.06 8.36
N LEU A 261 18.82 10.26 9.42
CA LEU A 261 19.09 8.81 9.37
C LEU A 261 18.27 8.11 8.28
N MET A 262 16.98 8.42 8.18
CA MET A 262 16.15 7.89 7.10
C MET A 262 16.65 8.34 5.72
N ALA A 263 17.11 9.59 5.58
CA ALA A 263 17.57 10.14 4.31
C ALA A 263 18.92 9.57 3.83
N LEU A 264 19.70 8.89 4.68
CA LEU A 264 20.97 8.26 4.29
C LEU A 264 20.80 7.29 3.12
N ALA A 265 19.67 6.58 3.08
CA ALA A 265 19.36 5.64 1.99
C ALA A 265 19.16 6.31 0.61
N LEU A 266 19.12 7.64 0.56
CA LEU A 266 18.96 8.43 -0.67
C LEU A 266 20.29 9.02 -1.17
N LEU A 267 21.37 8.86 -0.41
CA LEU A 267 22.69 9.34 -0.81
C LEU A 267 23.37 8.34 -1.76
N PRO A 268 24.29 8.80 -2.63
CA PRO A 268 25.18 7.92 -3.35
C PRO A 268 25.98 7.04 -2.39
N GLU A 269 26.07 5.75 -2.69
CA GLU A 269 26.78 4.74 -1.87
C GLU A 269 28.14 5.21 -1.31
N PRO A 270 29.03 5.85 -2.09
CA PRO A 270 30.38 6.20 -1.62
C PRO A 270 30.41 7.21 -0.46
N ILE A 271 29.35 7.97 -0.24
CA ILE A 271 29.31 9.02 0.80
C ILE A 271 28.42 8.65 1.98
N ILE A 272 27.77 7.48 1.96
CA ILE A 272 26.83 7.07 3.01
C ILE A 272 27.55 6.92 4.34
N GLU A 273 28.72 6.24 4.36
CA GLU A 273 29.48 5.95 5.58
C GLU A 273 30.00 7.23 6.23
N ASP A 274 30.68 8.09 5.46
CA ASP A 274 31.18 9.39 5.93
C ASP A 274 30.03 10.27 6.47
N THR A 275 28.92 10.35 5.73
CA THR A 275 27.76 11.14 6.17
C THR A 275 27.11 10.55 7.42
N TYR A 276 27.07 9.22 7.54
CA TYR A 276 26.56 8.56 8.73
C TYR A 276 27.40 8.89 9.96
N ASP A 277 28.73 8.85 9.85
CA ASP A 277 29.65 9.19 10.94
C ASP A 277 29.53 10.66 11.36
N GLU A 278 29.40 11.58 10.40
CA GLU A 278 29.13 12.99 10.67
C GLU A 278 27.80 13.22 11.40
N LEU A 279 26.74 12.52 10.96
CA LEU A 279 25.44 12.56 11.62
C LEU A 279 25.52 12.01 13.04
N LEU A 280 26.21 10.89 13.23
CA LEU A 280 26.44 10.33 14.55
C LEU A 280 27.17 11.32 15.44
N ALA A 281 28.24 11.96 14.98
CA ALA A 281 28.98 12.94 15.77
C ALA A 281 28.06 14.09 16.23
N ALA A 282 27.18 14.58 15.35
CA ALA A 282 26.27 15.69 15.62
C ALA A 282 25.02 15.33 16.46
N MET A 283 24.68 14.05 16.61
CA MET A 283 23.47 13.62 17.33
C MET A 283 23.53 13.85 18.84
N SER A 284 22.34 14.05 19.44
CA SER A 284 22.18 14.13 20.89
C SER A 284 22.53 12.80 21.57
N ILE A 285 22.98 12.88 22.83
CA ILE A 285 23.31 11.70 23.65
C ILE A 285 22.11 10.76 23.79
N GLU A 286 20.89 11.31 23.84
CA GLU A 286 19.65 10.54 23.94
C GLU A 286 19.46 9.58 22.75
N ILE A 287 19.75 10.04 21.53
CA ILE A 287 19.67 9.20 20.32
C ILE A 287 20.85 8.22 20.28
N LYS A 288 22.07 8.70 20.54
CA LYS A 288 23.30 7.87 20.53
C LYS A 288 23.17 6.65 21.42
N ASN A 289 22.64 6.81 22.63
CA ASN A 289 22.48 5.72 23.60
C ASN A 289 21.48 4.65 23.15
N LYS A 290 20.59 4.97 22.21
CA LYS A 290 19.52 4.09 21.71
C LYS A 290 19.77 3.64 20.26
N LEU A 291 20.90 4.03 19.66
CA LEU A 291 21.13 3.90 18.23
C LEU A 291 21.36 2.46 17.79
N ASN A 292 22.06 1.66 18.59
CA ASN A 292 22.23 0.23 18.33
C ASN A 292 20.88 -0.52 18.32
N ASP A 293 19.92 -0.07 19.14
CA ASP A 293 18.57 -0.66 19.21
C ASP A 293 17.63 -0.10 18.13
N LEU A 294 18.00 1.04 17.52
CA LEU A 294 17.28 1.68 16.42
C LEU A 294 17.57 1.02 15.07
N LEU A 295 18.78 0.48 14.89
CA LEU A 295 19.27 -0.10 13.63
C LEU A 295 19.20 -1.64 13.58
N GLN A 296 18.71 -2.29 14.65
CA GLN A 296 18.34 -3.72 14.71
C GLN A 296 16.85 -3.95 14.40
#